data_AF-A0A0S8F9I1-F1
#
_entry.id   AF-A0A0S8F9I1-F1
#
_cell.length_a   1.000
_cell.length_b   1.000
_cell.length_c   1.000
_cell.angle_alpha   90.00
_cell.angle_beta   90.00
_cell.angle_gamma   90.00
#
_symmetry.space_group_name_H-M   'P 1'
#
loop_
_entity.id
_entity.type
_entity.pdbx_description
1 polymer ?
#
loop_
_entity_poly.entity_id
_entity_poly.type
_entity_poly.pdbx_seq_one_letter_code
_entity_poly.pdbx_strand_id
1 'polypeptide(L)'
;MRIGDKKQWDTVVGSEPISSASGYLRIEPNAEEKAIRADWNGRGEAQFFMTHGTSVDYTQHLDEQSALAVILKVDKRPSRKVLIKMGCGYPCASNADITKLLRALTPQQWVRLSIDLECFAAGGLNIENVDTPLLITTRGEMSLSIADISLVSGLGPEATISCRQ
;
A
#
# COMPACT_ATOMS: atom_id res chain seq x y z
N MET A 1 5.53 10.40 0.68
CA MET A 1 5.54 9.11 -0.04
C MET A 1 6.97 8.73 -0.35
N ARG A 2 7.27 7.43 -0.40
CA ARG A 2 8.63 6.91 -0.52
C ARG A 2 8.64 5.67 -1.41
N ILE A 3 9.78 5.39 -2.03
CA ILE A 3 10.03 4.17 -2.80
C ILE A 3 11.35 3.52 -2.39
N GLY A 4 11.46 2.22 -2.60
CA GLY A 4 12.68 1.49 -2.25
C GLY A 4 12.88 0.22 -3.07
N ASP A 5 14.13 -0.21 -3.15
CA ASP A 5 14.54 -1.53 -3.63
C ASP A 5 15.85 -1.96 -2.95
N LYS A 6 16.44 -3.07 -3.41
CA LYS A 6 17.66 -3.65 -2.82
C LYS A 6 18.87 -2.70 -2.73
N LYS A 7 18.98 -1.68 -3.59
CA LYS A 7 20.13 -0.76 -3.60
C LYS A 7 19.95 0.43 -2.68
N GLN A 8 18.71 0.87 -2.53
CA GLN A 8 18.32 1.94 -1.60
C GLN A 8 16.89 1.63 -1.17
N TRP A 9 16.73 1.25 0.09
CA TRP A 9 15.45 0.81 0.63
C TRP A 9 14.49 1.97 0.86
N ASP A 10 15.01 3.20 0.84
CA ASP A 10 14.27 4.40 1.12
C ASP A 10 14.68 5.61 0.27
N THR A 11 13.74 6.13 -0.52
CA THR A 11 13.89 7.33 -1.36
C THR A 11 12.60 8.14 -1.33
N VAL A 12 12.70 9.45 -1.03
CA VAL A 12 11.57 10.38 -1.01
C VAL A 12 11.03 10.59 -2.43
N VAL A 13 9.71 10.50 -2.59
CA VAL A 13 9.02 10.88 -3.83
C VAL A 13 8.57 12.34 -3.72
N GLY A 14 9.04 13.18 -4.65
CA GLY A 14 8.65 14.59 -4.80
C GLY A 14 7.52 14.78 -5.82
N SER A 15 7.51 15.94 -6.48
CA SER A 15 6.53 16.31 -7.52
C SER A 15 6.92 15.88 -8.94
N GLU A 16 8.14 15.36 -9.12
CA GLU A 16 8.67 14.95 -10.42
C GLU A 16 8.69 13.42 -10.54
N PRO A 17 8.64 12.88 -11.77
CA PRO A 17 8.85 11.46 -12.00
C PRO A 17 10.19 10.97 -11.43
N ILE A 18 10.15 9.87 -10.67
CA ILE A 18 11.33 9.31 -10.01
C ILE A 18 11.36 7.80 -10.14
N SER A 19 12.56 7.21 -10.11
CA SER A 19 12.74 5.77 -10.09
C SER A 19 13.54 5.34 -8.87
N SER A 20 13.26 4.13 -8.40
CA SER A 20 14.04 3.50 -7.33
C SER A 20 15.50 3.33 -7.77
N ALA A 21 16.45 3.16 -6.84
CA ALA A 21 17.88 3.16 -7.16
C ALA A 21 18.33 2.06 -8.16
N SER A 22 17.61 0.94 -8.22
CA SER A 22 17.80 -0.12 -9.23
C SER A 22 16.93 0.07 -10.48
N GLY A 23 16.04 1.06 -10.50
CA GLY A 23 15.08 1.32 -11.57
C GLY A 23 13.95 0.29 -11.66
N TYR A 24 13.65 -0.44 -10.58
CA TYR A 24 12.62 -1.50 -10.57
C TYR A 24 11.21 -0.97 -10.40
N LEU A 25 11.08 0.19 -9.75
CA LEU A 25 9.85 0.92 -9.58
C LEU A 25 10.04 2.34 -10.07
N ARG A 26 9.08 2.84 -10.86
CA ARG A 26 8.98 4.24 -11.27
C ARG A 26 7.67 4.83 -10.77
N ILE A 27 7.73 6.03 -10.21
CA ILE A 27 6.57 6.82 -9.80
C ILE A 27 6.45 8.02 -10.72
N GLU A 28 5.27 8.27 -11.24
CA GLU A 28 4.94 9.43 -12.08
C GLU A 28 3.66 10.09 -11.53
N PRO A 29 3.70 11.38 -11.13
CA PRO A 29 2.50 12.11 -10.79
C PRO A 29 1.59 12.31 -12.01
N ASN A 30 0.28 12.17 -11.82
CA ASN A 30 -0.75 12.43 -12.82
C ASN A 30 -1.72 13.49 -12.29
N ALA A 31 -1.55 14.74 -12.72
CA ALA A 31 -2.35 15.87 -12.26
C ALA A 31 -3.81 15.80 -12.73
N GLU A 32 -4.07 15.28 -13.92
CA GLU A 32 -5.42 15.18 -14.50
C GLU A 32 -6.28 14.20 -13.70
N GLU A 33 -5.70 13.05 -13.36
CA GLU A 33 -6.38 12.03 -12.56
C GLU A 33 -6.27 12.27 -11.04
N LYS A 34 -5.53 13.31 -10.61
CA LYS A 34 -5.20 13.59 -9.20
C LYS A 34 -4.64 12.36 -8.49
N ALA A 35 -3.70 11.69 -9.15
CA ALA A 35 -3.16 10.41 -8.70
C ALA A 35 -1.64 10.36 -8.90
N ILE A 36 -1.03 9.32 -8.35
CA ILE A 36 0.30 8.88 -8.79
C ILE A 36 0.15 7.57 -9.55
N ARG A 37 0.99 7.37 -10.56
CA ARG A 37 1.16 6.09 -11.24
C ARG A 37 2.46 5.44 -10.75
N ALA A 38 2.36 4.17 -10.38
CA ALA A 38 3.46 3.35 -9.90
C ALA A 38 3.66 2.15 -10.84
N ASP A 39 4.78 2.12 -11.55
CA ASP A 39 5.15 1.08 -12.50
C ASP A 39 6.31 0.23 -11.98
N TRP A 40 5.99 -1.01 -11.62
CA TRP A 40 6.99 -2.05 -11.37
C TRP A 40 7.33 -2.73 -12.68
N ASN A 41 8.62 -2.97 -12.95
CA ASN A 41 9.08 -3.64 -14.17
C ASN A 41 9.40 -5.14 -14.00
N GLY A 42 9.23 -5.69 -12.80
CA GLY A 42 9.42 -7.11 -12.50
C GLY A 42 10.86 -7.64 -12.55
N ARG A 43 11.87 -6.75 -12.63
CA ARG A 43 13.29 -7.15 -12.60
C ARG A 43 13.83 -7.39 -11.19
N GLY A 44 13.08 -7.03 -10.16
CA GLY A 44 13.41 -7.27 -8.76
C GLY A 44 12.31 -6.81 -7.81
N GLU A 45 12.51 -7.05 -6.52
CA GLU A 45 11.62 -6.51 -5.48
C GLU A 45 11.76 -5.00 -5.38
N ALA A 46 10.64 -4.30 -5.40
CA ALA A 46 10.57 -2.88 -5.12
C ALA A 46 9.27 -2.54 -4.40
N GLN A 47 9.30 -1.47 -3.60
CA GLN A 47 8.23 -1.08 -2.71
C GLN A 47 7.86 0.39 -2.90
N PHE A 48 6.56 0.66 -2.90
CA PHE A 48 5.97 1.98 -2.69
C PHE A 48 5.42 2.03 -1.27
N PHE A 49 5.69 3.08 -0.52
CA PHE A 49 5.23 3.17 0.86
C PHE A 49 5.01 4.60 1.35
N MET A 50 4.20 4.72 2.38
CA MET A 50 4.02 5.92 3.17
C MET A 50 4.69 5.72 4.53
N THR A 51 5.24 6.80 5.07
CA THR A 51 5.84 6.79 6.41
C THR A 51 5.32 7.98 7.19
N HIS A 52 5.20 7.81 8.49
CA HIS A 52 5.13 8.93 9.43
C HIS A 52 6.54 9.41 9.75
N GLY A 53 6.68 10.70 10.10
CA GLY A 53 7.95 11.23 10.62
C GLY A 53 8.26 10.72 12.04
N THR A 54 7.22 10.35 12.77
CA THR A 54 7.27 9.71 14.10
C THR A 54 6.11 8.74 14.16
N SER A 55 6.28 7.58 14.81
CA SER A 55 5.22 6.59 14.94
C SER A 55 3.94 7.19 15.54
N VAL A 56 2.80 6.65 15.10
CA VAL A 56 1.47 7.11 15.50
C VAL A 56 0.70 5.94 16.13
N ASP A 57 -0.01 6.24 17.21
CA ASP A 57 -0.93 5.32 17.86
C ASP A 57 -2.25 5.25 17.08
N TYR A 58 -2.57 4.07 16.56
CA TYR A 58 -3.79 3.77 15.80
C TYR A 58 -4.86 3.06 16.65
N THR A 59 -4.71 2.98 17.97
CA THR A 59 -5.67 2.31 18.87
C THR A 59 -7.08 2.88 18.72
N GLN A 60 -7.24 4.20 18.69
CA GLN A 60 -8.55 4.82 18.47
C GLN A 60 -9.16 4.40 17.11
N HIS A 61 -8.35 4.29 16.06
CA HIS A 61 -8.84 3.81 14.76
C HIS A 61 -9.28 2.34 14.82
N LEU A 62 -8.58 1.51 15.59
CA LEU A 62 -8.96 0.11 15.80
C LEU A 62 -10.29 0.00 16.56
N ASP A 63 -10.46 0.79 17.62
CA ASP A 63 -11.69 0.88 18.42
C ASP A 63 -12.89 1.36 17.59
N GLU A 64 -12.66 2.34 16.72
CA GLU A 64 -13.65 2.84 15.74
C GLU A 64 -13.90 1.87 14.58
N GLN A 65 -13.31 0.67 14.62
CA GLN A 65 -13.45 -0.35 13.58
C GLN A 65 -13.05 0.18 12.19
N SER A 66 -11.97 0.95 12.13
CA SER A 66 -11.52 1.57 10.89
C SER A 66 -10.94 0.55 9.93
N ALA A 67 -10.94 0.89 8.64
CA ALA A 67 -10.19 0.17 7.61
C ALA A 67 -9.21 1.11 6.90
N LEU A 68 -8.08 0.56 6.48
CA LEU A 68 -7.19 1.18 5.49
C LEU A 68 -7.87 1.13 4.13
N ALA A 69 -8.30 2.28 3.61
CA ALA A 69 -8.88 2.43 2.29
C ALA A 69 -7.85 2.98 1.30
N VAL A 70 -7.82 2.40 0.11
CA VAL A 70 -6.98 2.83 -1.02
C VAL A 70 -7.86 2.95 -2.26
N ILE A 71 -7.94 4.16 -2.82
CA ILE A 71 -8.56 4.39 -4.13
C ILE A 71 -7.48 4.17 -5.18
N LEU A 72 -7.65 3.12 -5.97
CA LEU A 72 -6.67 2.70 -6.97
C LEU A 72 -7.32 2.27 -8.28
N LYS A 73 -6.52 2.28 -9.34
CA LYS A 73 -6.83 1.75 -10.66
C LYS A 73 -5.71 0.79 -11.06
N VAL A 74 -6.09 -0.39 -11.54
CA VAL A 74 -5.11 -1.36 -12.07
C VAL A 74 -4.85 -1.03 -13.54
N ASP A 75 -3.68 -0.47 -13.83
CA ASP A 75 -3.26 -0.15 -15.19
C ASP A 75 -2.68 -1.38 -15.89
N LYS A 76 -1.90 -2.18 -15.15
CA LYS A 76 -1.36 -3.47 -15.59
C LYS A 76 -1.44 -4.48 -14.46
N ARG A 77 -2.11 -5.60 -14.74
CA ARG A 77 -2.31 -6.69 -13.77
C ARG A 77 -0.98 -7.26 -13.28
N PRO A 78 -0.91 -7.64 -11.98
CA PRO A 78 0.33 -8.16 -11.42
C PRO A 78 0.66 -9.55 -11.97
N SER A 79 1.87 -9.70 -12.50
CA SER A 79 2.42 -10.98 -12.98
C SER A 79 2.88 -11.90 -11.83
N ARG A 80 3.18 -11.35 -10.66
CA ARG A 80 3.60 -12.10 -9.46
C ARG A 80 2.81 -11.67 -8.23
N LYS A 81 3.14 -12.27 -7.09
CA LYS A 81 2.57 -11.95 -5.78
C LYS A 81 2.74 -10.46 -5.45
N VAL A 82 1.69 -9.84 -4.94
CA VAL A 82 1.64 -8.47 -4.45
C VAL A 82 1.25 -8.50 -2.99
N LEU A 83 2.06 -7.88 -2.14
CA LEU A 83 1.79 -7.73 -0.73
C LEU A 83 1.46 -6.27 -0.43
N ILE A 84 0.45 -6.09 0.41
CA ILE A 84 0.20 -4.84 1.12
C ILE A 84 0.58 -5.05 2.58
N LYS A 85 1.27 -4.09 3.18
CA LYS A 85 1.79 -4.18 4.54
C LYS A 85 1.51 -2.89 5.31
N MET A 86 1.42 -3.05 6.63
CA MET A 86 1.52 -1.97 7.60
C MET A 86 2.67 -2.30 8.55
N GLY A 87 3.46 -1.29 8.92
CA GLY A 87 4.67 -1.42 9.74
C GLY A 87 4.60 -0.63 11.04
N CYS A 88 5.31 -1.13 12.05
CA CYS A 88 5.38 -0.58 13.40
C CYS A 88 6.83 -0.41 13.91
N GLY A 89 7.75 -0.09 12.99
CA GLY A 89 9.19 -0.05 13.21
C GLY A 89 9.86 -1.39 12.90
N TYR A 90 10.93 -1.40 12.11
CA TYR A 90 11.61 -2.65 11.74
C TYR A 90 12.05 -3.45 12.99
N PRO A 91 11.75 -4.77 13.07
CA PRO A 91 11.15 -5.64 12.05
C PRO A 91 9.62 -5.84 12.15
N CYS A 92 8.93 -5.07 12.99
CA CYS A 92 7.49 -5.15 13.26
C CYS A 92 6.66 -4.75 12.03
N ALA A 93 5.87 -5.70 11.50
CA ALA A 93 4.92 -5.46 10.42
C ALA A 93 3.88 -6.59 10.30
N SER A 94 2.71 -6.25 9.77
CA SER A 94 1.70 -7.21 9.31
C SER A 94 1.43 -7.02 7.82
N ASN A 95 1.00 -8.08 7.13
CA ASN A 95 0.81 -8.05 5.68
C ASN A 95 -0.37 -8.91 5.20
N ALA A 96 -0.94 -8.52 4.06
CA ALA A 96 -1.95 -9.26 3.34
C ALA A 96 -1.54 -9.48 1.87
N ASP A 97 -1.94 -10.62 1.30
CA ASP A 97 -1.74 -10.94 -0.12
C ASP A 97 -2.95 -10.46 -0.93
N ILE A 98 -2.76 -9.37 -1.68
CA ILE A 98 -3.82 -8.75 -2.50
C ILE A 98 -3.78 -9.21 -3.96
N THR A 99 -2.97 -10.22 -4.31
CA THR A 99 -2.72 -10.62 -5.70
C THR A 99 -4.00 -11.04 -6.42
N LYS A 100 -4.81 -11.89 -5.78
CA LYS A 100 -6.06 -12.40 -6.38
C LYS A 100 -7.05 -11.26 -6.60
N LEU A 101 -7.16 -10.37 -5.61
CA LEU A 101 -8.03 -9.21 -5.67
C LEU A 101 -7.65 -8.30 -6.85
N LEU A 102 -6.39 -7.88 -6.95
CA LEU A 102 -5.91 -7.03 -8.03
C LEU A 102 -6.06 -7.67 -9.43
N ARG A 103 -5.93 -9.00 -9.54
CA ARG A 103 -6.13 -9.71 -10.81
C ARG A 103 -7.60 -9.80 -11.22
N ALA A 104 -8.51 -9.84 -10.25
CA ALA A 104 -9.95 -9.91 -10.49
C ALA A 104 -10.54 -8.56 -10.92
N LEU A 105 -9.88 -7.44 -10.60
CA LEU A 105 -10.34 -6.12 -11.00
C LEU A 105 -10.37 -5.95 -12.53
N THR A 106 -11.35 -5.19 -12.99
CA THR A 106 -11.42 -4.67 -14.36
C THR A 106 -10.30 -3.63 -14.52
N PRO A 107 -9.38 -3.80 -15.49
CA PRO A 107 -8.35 -2.81 -15.75
C PRO A 107 -8.94 -1.44 -16.10
N GLN A 108 -8.18 -0.37 -15.83
CA GLN A 108 -8.54 1.00 -16.16
C GLN A 108 -9.81 1.54 -15.44
N GLN A 109 -10.30 0.87 -14.40
CA GLN A 109 -11.39 1.35 -13.55
C GLN A 109 -10.88 1.71 -12.15
N TRP A 110 -11.30 2.87 -11.65
CA TRP A 110 -11.09 3.29 -10.27
C TRP A 110 -11.96 2.46 -9.34
N VAL A 111 -11.33 1.89 -8.31
CA VAL A 111 -12.00 1.12 -7.26
C VAL A 111 -11.46 1.52 -5.90
N ARG A 112 -12.25 1.28 -4.86
CA ARG A 112 -11.82 1.39 -3.47
C ARG A 112 -11.54 0.00 -2.93
N LEU A 113 -10.27 -0.26 -2.59
CA LEU A 113 -9.85 -1.43 -1.84
C LEU A 113 -9.76 -1.05 -0.37
N SER A 114 -10.35 -1.84 0.53
CA SER A 114 -10.26 -1.61 1.97
C SER A 114 -9.81 -2.86 2.72
N ILE A 115 -8.97 -2.65 3.73
CA ILE A 115 -8.47 -3.71 4.62
C ILE A 115 -8.74 -3.29 6.05
N ASP A 116 -9.50 -4.12 6.75
CA ASP A 116 -9.80 -3.93 8.16
C ASP A 116 -8.51 -3.81 8.98
N LEU A 117 -8.44 -2.82 9.87
CA LEU A 117 -7.28 -2.68 10.76
C LEU A 117 -7.10 -3.90 11.67
N GLU A 118 -8.18 -4.60 12.00
CA GLU A 118 -8.14 -5.85 12.77
C GLU A 118 -7.26 -6.90 12.10
N CYS A 119 -7.24 -6.98 10.77
CA CYS A 119 -6.37 -7.90 10.04
C CYS A 119 -4.89 -7.63 10.32
N PHE A 120 -4.51 -6.36 10.45
CA PHE A 120 -3.13 -6.00 10.73
C PHE A 120 -2.77 -6.30 12.19
N ALA A 121 -3.65 -5.93 13.14
CA ALA A 121 -3.47 -6.21 14.56
C ALA A 121 -3.37 -7.72 14.85
N ALA A 122 -4.31 -8.53 14.33
CA ALA A 122 -4.29 -9.99 14.44
C ALA A 122 -3.05 -10.61 13.77
N GLY A 123 -2.48 -9.96 12.77
CA GLY A 123 -1.22 -10.35 12.13
C GLY A 123 0.05 -9.90 12.88
N GLY A 124 -0.08 -9.37 14.09
CA GLY A 124 1.05 -9.01 14.97
C GLY A 124 1.58 -7.59 14.80
N LEU A 125 0.83 -6.70 14.15
CA LEU A 125 1.16 -5.27 14.14
C LEU A 125 0.99 -4.68 15.55
N ASN A 126 1.99 -3.97 16.05
CA ASN A 126 1.80 -3.10 17.21
C ASN A 126 1.03 -1.83 16.77
N ILE A 127 -0.26 -1.79 17.06
CA ILE A 127 -1.16 -0.71 16.67
C ILE A 127 -0.82 0.63 17.35
N GLU A 128 -0.17 0.60 18.50
CA GLU A 128 0.23 1.79 19.27
C GLU A 128 1.44 2.51 18.66
N ASN A 129 2.15 1.89 17.71
CA ASN A 129 3.43 2.36 17.21
C ASN A 129 3.56 2.23 15.68
N VAL A 130 2.56 2.65 14.92
CA VAL A 130 2.57 2.54 13.44
C VAL A 130 3.47 3.61 12.84
N ASP A 131 4.51 3.21 12.11
CA ASP A 131 5.43 4.11 11.40
C ASP A 131 5.22 4.08 9.88
N THR A 132 4.71 2.98 9.35
CA THR A 132 4.53 2.72 7.93
C THR A 132 3.07 2.33 7.68
N PRO A 133 2.14 3.29 7.53
CA PRO A 133 0.71 3.00 7.42
C PRO A 133 0.32 2.21 6.17
N LEU A 134 1.12 2.30 5.10
CA LEU A 134 0.92 1.53 3.87
C LEU A 134 2.26 1.25 3.22
N LEU A 135 2.45 0.00 2.79
CA LEU A 135 3.51 -0.41 1.88
C LEU A 135 2.95 -1.42 0.87
N ILE A 136 3.14 -1.18 -0.42
CA ILE A 136 2.82 -2.10 -1.50
C ILE A 136 4.11 -2.57 -2.14
N THR A 137 4.31 -3.89 -2.21
CA THR A 137 5.54 -4.49 -2.78
C THR A 137 5.24 -5.68 -3.66
N THR A 138 6.03 -5.82 -4.73
CA THR A 138 6.02 -6.98 -5.61
C THR A 138 7.40 -7.19 -6.23
N ARG A 139 7.66 -8.42 -6.65
CA ARG A 139 8.80 -8.80 -7.50
C ARG A 139 8.43 -8.87 -8.99
N GLY A 140 7.17 -8.64 -9.33
CA GLY A 140 6.63 -8.87 -10.68
C GLY A 140 6.35 -7.59 -11.46
N GLU A 141 6.04 -7.82 -12.74
CA GLU A 141 5.28 -6.96 -13.65
C GLU A 141 4.03 -6.36 -12.98
N MET A 142 3.88 -5.05 -12.72
CA MET A 142 2.61 -4.44 -12.26
C MET A 142 2.57 -2.93 -12.54
N SER A 143 1.39 -2.37 -12.82
CA SER A 143 1.18 -0.92 -12.84
C SER A 143 -0.12 -0.56 -12.12
N LEU A 144 -0.04 0.38 -11.18
CA LEU A 144 -1.16 0.88 -10.39
C LEU A 144 -1.18 2.40 -10.42
N SER A 145 -2.35 2.99 -10.61
CA SER A 145 -2.61 4.40 -10.27
C SER A 145 -3.28 4.47 -8.90
N ILE A 146 -2.81 5.36 -8.03
CA ILE A 146 -3.29 5.51 -6.65
C ILE A 146 -3.68 6.98 -6.43
N ALA A 147 -4.94 7.21 -6.09
CA ALA A 147 -5.51 8.55 -5.93
C ALA A 147 -5.68 8.96 -4.46
N ASP A 148 -6.05 8.02 -3.58
CA ASP A 148 -6.28 8.30 -2.17
C ASP A 148 -5.85 7.11 -1.30
N ILE A 149 -5.32 7.43 -0.12
CA ILE A 149 -4.97 6.48 0.94
C ILE A 149 -5.44 7.10 2.25
N SER A 150 -6.38 6.45 2.93
CA SER A 150 -7.03 6.99 4.12
C SER A 150 -7.41 5.89 5.11
N LEU A 151 -7.55 6.25 6.39
CA LEU A 151 -8.23 5.43 7.38
C LEU A 151 -9.68 5.89 7.46
N VAL A 152 -10.61 4.94 7.35
CA VAL A 152 -12.05 5.24 7.34
C VAL A 152 -12.71 4.50 8.51
N SER A 153 -13.17 5.26 9.49
CA SER A 153 -13.89 4.75 10.68
C SER A 153 -15.15 4.00 10.29
N GLY A 154 -15.45 2.91 11.00
CA GLY A 154 -16.62 2.05 10.76
C GLY A 154 -16.58 1.20 9.48
N LEU A 155 -15.54 1.30 8.64
CA LEU A 155 -15.45 0.55 7.39
C LEU A 155 -14.93 -0.89 7.58
N GLY A 156 -14.33 -1.23 8.71
CA GLY A 156 -13.74 -2.54 9.01
C GLY A 156 -14.68 -3.72 8.74
N PRO A 157 -15.93 -3.72 9.25
CA PRO A 157 -16.88 -4.81 9.03
C PRO A 157 -17.26 -5.06 7.56
N GLU A 158 -17.20 -4.03 6.72
CA GLU A 158 -17.51 -4.10 5.28
C GLU A 158 -16.25 -4.01 4.40
N ALA A 159 -15.07 -4.20 5.00
CA ALA A 159 -13.82 -4.07 4.28
C ALA A 159 -13.69 -5.14 3.18
N THR A 160 -13.03 -4.80 2.08
CA THR A 160 -12.75 -5.76 0.99
C THR A 160 -11.99 -6.98 1.51
N ILE A 161 -11.15 -6.79 2.52
CA ILE A 161 -10.52 -7.82 3.33
C ILE A 161 -10.87 -7.54 4.79
N SER A 162 -11.73 -8.37 5.38
CA SER A 162 -12.09 -8.31 6.79
C SER A 162 -11.60 -9.56 7.53
N CYS A 163 -11.13 -9.37 8.76
CA CYS A 163 -10.67 -10.46 9.64
C CYS A 163 -11.49 -10.55 10.93
N ARG A 164 -12.59 -9.78 11.02
CA ARG A 164 -13.56 -9.91 12.10
C ARG A 164 -14.39 -11.17 11.86
N GLN A 165 -14.58 -11.95 12.93
CA GLN A 165 -15.49 -13.11 12.98
C GLN A 165 -16.76 -12.74 13.71
#